data_AF-A0A448MJA8-F1
#
_entry.id   AF-A0A448MJA8-F1
#
_cell.length_a   1.000
_cell.length_b   1.000
_cell.length_c   1.000
_cell.angle_alpha   90.00
_cell.angle_beta   90.00
_cell.angle_gamma   90.00
#
_symmetry.space_group_name_H-M   'P 1'
#
loop_
_entity.id
_entity.type
_entity.pdbx_description
1 polymer ?
#
loop_
_entity_poly.entity_id
_entity_poly.type
_entity_poly.pdbx_seq_one_letter_code
_entity_poly.pdbx_strand_id
1 'polypeptide(L)'
;MKIMILGAGQVGTTLAESLVSEDNDITLVDNESPRLQDLQEKHDLRVVQGSPSSPKVLRDAGAADADLMVAVTSSDEINMVACQMGYTLFNTPTRIARIRDSEYLREKRNYSMMKMCLSTI
;
A
#
# COMPACT_ATOMS: atom_id res chain seq x y z
N MET A 1 6.03 -14.42 -1.00
CA MET A 1 4.92 -13.57 -1.47
C MET A 1 5.43 -12.15 -1.64
N LYS A 2 5.05 -11.47 -2.71
CA LYS A 2 5.42 -10.07 -2.96
C LYS A 2 4.37 -9.14 -2.37
N ILE A 3 4.74 -8.42 -1.31
CA ILE A 3 3.84 -7.55 -0.55
C ILE A 3 4.28 -6.10 -0.72
N MET A 4 3.37 -5.26 -1.20
CA MET A 4 3.57 -3.82 -1.32
C MET A 4 2.81 -3.09 -0.23
N ILE A 5 3.53 -2.33 0.61
CA ILE A 5 2.95 -1.50 1.66
C ILE A 5 3.08 -0.04 1.25
N LEU A 6 1.95 0.67 1.19
CA LEU A 6 1.86 2.06 0.80
C LEU A 6 1.62 2.91 2.04
N GLY A 7 2.65 3.66 2.45
CA GLY A 7 2.70 4.46 3.66
C GLY A 7 3.62 3.85 4.71
N ALA A 8 4.71 4.54 5.04
CA ALA A 8 5.67 4.24 6.11
C ALA A 8 5.33 5.00 7.42
N GLY A 9 4.05 5.24 7.65
CA GLY A 9 3.54 5.70 8.94
C GLY A 9 3.62 4.59 9.99
N GLN A 10 3.19 4.86 11.23
CA GLN A 10 3.25 3.88 12.33
C GLN A 10 2.67 2.51 11.94
N VAL A 11 1.48 2.49 11.32
CA VAL A 11 0.82 1.23 10.93
C VAL A 11 1.58 0.49 9.83
N GLY A 12 2.04 1.18 8.79
CA GLY A 12 2.77 0.52 7.71
C GLY A 12 4.14 0.02 8.15
N THR A 13 4.81 0.74 9.05
CA THR A 13 6.06 0.30 9.69
C THR A 13 5.85 -0.97 10.50
N THR A 14 4.91 -0.98 11.45
CA THR A 14 4.63 -2.17 12.27
C THR A 14 4.16 -3.34 11.41
N LEU A 15 3.39 -3.08 10.35
CA LEU A 15 2.96 -4.10 9.39
C LEU A 15 4.16 -4.68 8.63
N ALA A 16 5.07 -3.83 8.14
CA ALA A 16 6.30 -4.28 7.50
C ALA A 16 7.11 -5.15 8.46
N GLU A 17 7.42 -4.65 9.66
CA GLU A 17 8.16 -5.38 10.70
C GLU A 17 7.54 -6.74 11.05
N SER A 18 6.20 -6.82 11.12
CA SER A 18 5.49 -8.06 11.46
C SER A 18 5.45 -9.07 10.32
N LEU A 19 5.62 -8.62 9.07
CA LEU A 19 5.56 -9.45 7.88
C LEU A 19 6.95 -9.80 7.31
N VAL A 20 8.02 -9.12 7.78
CA VAL A 20 9.40 -9.45 7.42
C VAL A 20 9.69 -10.87 7.91
N SER A 21 9.70 -11.81 6.97
CA SER A 21 10.05 -13.21 7.16
C SER A 21 10.69 -13.73 5.87
N GLU A 22 11.39 -14.86 5.92
CA GLU A 22 12.13 -15.41 4.76
C GLU A 22 11.23 -15.68 3.53
N ASP A 23 9.92 -15.83 3.73
CA ASP A 23 8.96 -16.11 2.66
C ASP A 23 8.34 -14.84 2.03
N ASN A 24 8.60 -13.65 2.56
CA ASN A 24 7.94 -12.41 2.15
C ASN A 24 8.94 -11.39 1.59
N ASP A 25 8.73 -10.98 0.35
CA ASP A 25 9.43 -9.86 -0.28
C ASP A 25 8.59 -8.60 -0.10
N ILE A 26 9.06 -7.69 0.76
CA ILE A 26 8.32 -6.49 1.15
C ILE A 26 8.89 -5.28 0.44
N THR A 27 8.02 -4.54 -0.24
CA THR A 27 8.32 -3.21 -0.78
C THR A 27 7.48 -2.14 -0.08
N LEU A 28 8.14 -1.19 0.58
CA LEU A 28 7.54 -0.07 1.28
C LEU A 28 7.63 1.20 0.41
N VAL A 29 6.52 1.92 0.27
CA VAL A 29 6.42 3.15 -0.52
C VAL A 29 5.97 4.32 0.35
N ASP A 30 6.73 5.42 0.37
CA ASP A 30 6.32 6.67 1.03
C ASP A 30 7.03 7.88 0.38
N ASN A 31 6.52 9.10 0.55
CA ASN A 31 7.03 10.31 -0.11
C ASN A 31 8.40 10.73 0.41
N GLU A 32 8.51 10.91 1.72
CA GLU A 32 9.73 11.37 2.39
C GLU A 32 9.55 11.13 3.89
N SER A 33 10.07 10.01 4.37
CA SER A 33 10.05 9.68 5.79
C SER A 33 11.46 9.30 6.21
N PRO A 34 12.05 9.96 7.23
CA PRO A 34 13.32 9.53 7.82
C PRO A 34 13.30 8.05 8.21
N ARG A 35 12.11 7.53 8.53
CA ARG A 35 11.88 6.13 8.92
C ARG A 35 12.14 5.13 7.80
N LEU A 36 12.11 5.57 6.53
CA LEU A 36 12.37 4.70 5.40
C LEU A 36 13.82 4.19 5.42
N GLN A 37 14.78 5.08 5.70
CA GLN A 37 16.19 4.69 5.83
C GLN A 37 16.38 3.76 7.02
N ASP A 38 15.83 4.11 8.19
CA ASP A 38 15.92 3.28 9.39
C ASP A 38 15.37 1.86 9.16
N LEU A 39 14.25 1.72 8.43
CA LEU A 39 13.63 0.43 8.14
C LEU A 39 14.45 -0.39 7.16
N GLN A 40 14.98 0.25 6.13
CA GLN A 40 15.84 -0.42 5.14
C GLN A 40 17.17 -0.90 5.75
N GLU A 41 17.68 -0.19 6.75
CA GLU A 41 18.90 -0.61 7.46
C GLU A 41 18.66 -1.78 8.43
N LYS A 42 17.46 -1.86 9.02
CA LYS A 42 17.14 -2.85 10.07
C LYS A 42 16.51 -4.13 9.54
N HIS A 43 15.86 -4.06 8.38
CA HIS A 43 15.07 -5.16 7.84
C HIS A 43 15.42 -5.40 6.36
N ASP A 44 15.33 -6.66 5.94
CA ASP A 44 15.46 -7.02 4.53
C ASP A 44 14.17 -6.68 3.78
N LEU A 45 14.01 -5.38 3.48
CA LEU A 45 12.90 -4.86 2.70
C LEU A 45 13.37 -3.81 1.70
N ARG A 46 12.62 -3.70 0.62
CA ARG A 46 12.85 -2.68 -0.41
C ARG A 46 12.08 -1.41 -0.06
N VAL A 47 12.70 -0.27 -0.29
CA VAL A 47 12.06 1.04 -0.17
C VAL A 47 11.98 1.72 -1.52
N VAL A 48 10.83 2.34 -1.82
CA VAL A 48 10.66 3.26 -2.94
C VAL A 48 10.12 4.60 -2.46
N GLN A 49 10.81 5.67 -2.80
CA GLN A 49 10.39 7.02 -2.45
C GLN A 49 9.46 7.61 -3.51
N GLY A 50 8.34 8.17 -3.08
CA GLY A 50 7.39 8.89 -3.92
C GLY A 50 5.93 8.69 -3.51
N SER A 51 5.03 9.32 -4.27
CA SER A 51 3.60 9.32 -3.96
C SER A 51 3.00 7.92 -4.14
N PRO A 52 2.36 7.34 -3.12
CA PRO A 52 1.79 6.00 -3.21
C PRO A 52 0.58 5.88 -4.16
N SER A 53 0.02 7.00 -4.63
CA SER A 53 -1.02 7.03 -5.67
C SER A 53 -0.48 7.26 -7.09
N SER A 54 0.84 7.47 -7.25
CA SER A 54 1.45 7.74 -8.55
C SER A 54 1.67 6.46 -9.35
N PRO A 55 1.15 6.36 -10.60
CA PRO A 55 1.39 5.21 -11.45
C PRO A 55 2.87 4.94 -11.74
N LYS A 56 3.70 5.99 -11.78
CA LYS A 56 5.14 5.84 -11.98
C LYS A 56 5.78 5.17 -10.76
N VAL A 57 5.47 5.67 -9.57
CA VAL A 57 6.03 5.14 -8.32
C VAL A 57 5.58 3.70 -8.08
N LEU A 58 4.30 3.39 -8.34
CA LEU A 58 3.79 2.02 -8.24
C LEU A 58 4.48 1.06 -9.23
N ARG A 59 4.80 1.51 -10.45
CA ARG A 59 5.63 0.72 -11.39
C ARG A 59 7.03 0.49 -10.83
N ASP A 60 7.68 1.55 -10.38
CA ASP A 60 9.05 1.48 -9.86
C ASP A 60 9.13 0.57 -8.62
N ALA A 61 8.07 0.55 -7.81
CA ALA A 61 7.88 -0.33 -6.66
C ALA A 61 7.51 -1.79 -7.01
N GLY A 62 7.23 -2.11 -8.28
CA GLY A 62 6.93 -3.48 -8.70
C GLY A 62 5.47 -3.91 -8.54
N ALA A 63 4.52 -2.97 -8.62
CA ALA A 63 3.09 -3.27 -8.44
C ALA A 63 2.52 -4.30 -9.43
N ALA A 64 3.15 -4.44 -10.60
CA ALA A 64 2.77 -5.42 -11.63
C ALA A 64 2.94 -6.87 -11.17
N ASP A 65 3.91 -7.14 -10.29
CA ASP A 65 4.19 -8.48 -9.79
C ASP A 65 3.77 -8.67 -8.33
N ALA A 66 3.13 -7.66 -7.73
CA ALA A 66 2.72 -7.74 -6.33
C ALA A 66 1.51 -8.67 -6.17
N ASP A 67 1.60 -9.58 -5.19
CA ASP A 67 0.48 -10.47 -4.81
C ASP A 67 -0.54 -9.72 -3.94
N LEU A 68 -0.02 -8.82 -3.10
CA LEU A 68 -0.76 -8.05 -2.11
C LEU A 68 -0.30 -6.60 -2.10
N MET A 69 -1.25 -5.67 -2.10
CA MET A 69 -1.02 -4.24 -1.90
C MET A 69 -1.83 -3.76 -0.69
N VAL A 70 -1.17 -3.08 0.25
CA VAL A 70 -1.77 -2.58 1.49
C VAL A 70 -1.57 -1.08 1.58
N ALA A 71 -2.65 -0.32 1.42
CA ALA A 71 -2.63 1.13 1.50
C ALA A 71 -3.03 1.65 2.88
N VAL A 72 -2.05 2.12 3.64
CA VAL A 72 -2.16 2.50 5.05
C VAL A 72 -1.61 3.90 5.31
N THR A 73 -1.70 4.77 4.30
CA THR A 73 -1.31 6.18 4.43
C THR A 73 -2.26 6.94 5.38
N SER A 74 -1.96 8.21 5.63
CA SER A 74 -2.81 9.09 6.43
C SER A 74 -4.05 9.59 5.70
N SER A 75 -4.13 9.48 4.38
CA SER A 75 -5.25 9.95 3.55
C SER A 75 -6.02 8.76 2.98
N ASP A 76 -7.32 8.73 3.22
CA ASP A 76 -8.22 7.71 2.69
C ASP A 76 -8.33 7.84 1.16
N GLU A 77 -8.27 9.06 0.62
CA GLU A 77 -8.28 9.35 -0.81
C GLU A 77 -7.07 8.74 -1.51
N ILE A 78 -5.87 8.91 -0.93
CA ILE A 78 -4.65 8.29 -1.46
C ILE A 78 -4.78 6.76 -1.43
N ASN A 79 -5.31 6.20 -0.34
CA ASN A 79 -5.46 4.75 -0.21
C ASN A 79 -6.45 4.18 -1.25
N MET A 80 -7.58 4.84 -1.45
CA MET A 80 -8.57 4.46 -2.47
C MET A 80 -8.02 4.57 -3.89
N VAL A 81 -7.33 5.67 -4.20
CA VAL A 81 -6.70 5.86 -5.51
C VAL A 81 -5.62 4.82 -5.77
N ALA A 82 -4.79 4.52 -4.78
CA ALA A 82 -3.75 3.51 -4.93
C ALA A 82 -4.34 2.11 -5.20
N CYS A 83 -5.38 1.69 -4.47
CA CYS A 83 -6.14 0.47 -4.76
C CYS A 83 -6.66 0.44 -6.21
N GLN A 84 -7.24 1.56 -6.67
CA GLN A 84 -7.76 1.68 -8.03
C GLN A 84 -6.66 1.54 -9.08
N MET A 85 -5.49 2.15 -8.85
CA MET A 85 -4.34 2.03 -9.74
C MET A 85 -3.81 0.59 -9.75
N GLY A 86 -3.67 -0.02 -8.58
CA GLY A 86 -3.37 -1.45 -8.40
C GLY A 86 -4.27 -2.35 -9.23
N TYR A 87 -5.58 -2.09 -9.21
CA TYR A 87 -6.52 -2.82 -10.05
C TYR A 87 -6.31 -2.59 -11.54
N THR A 88 -6.36 -1.32 -11.93
CA THR A 88 -6.63 -0.93 -13.31
C THR A 88 -5.39 -1.08 -14.17
N LEU A 89 -4.23 -0.77 -13.61
CA LEU A 89 -2.97 -0.72 -14.34
C LEU A 89 -2.12 -1.98 -14.14
N PHE A 90 -2.27 -2.64 -12.99
CA PHE A 90 -1.36 -3.71 -12.57
C PHE A 90 -2.08 -5.04 -12.32
N ASN A 91 -3.41 -5.06 -12.33
CA ASN A 91 -4.21 -6.24 -12.02
C ASN A 91 -3.78 -6.94 -10.72
N THR A 92 -3.34 -6.15 -9.73
CA THR A 92 -2.85 -6.66 -8.44
C THR A 92 -3.96 -7.50 -7.78
N PRO A 93 -3.72 -8.79 -7.48
CA PRO A 93 -4.78 -9.69 -7.04
C PRO A 93 -5.45 -9.19 -5.76
N THR A 94 -4.65 -8.98 -4.70
CA THR A 94 -5.15 -8.57 -3.39
C THR A 94 -4.82 -7.12 -3.09
N ARG A 95 -5.83 -6.33 -2.74
CA ARG A 95 -5.71 -4.91 -2.41
C ARG A 95 -6.50 -4.60 -1.15
N ILE A 96 -5.82 -4.05 -0.14
CA ILE A 96 -6.41 -3.67 1.14
C ILE A 96 -6.15 -2.17 1.33
N ALA A 97 -7.18 -1.41 1.66
CA ALA A 97 -7.03 0.01 1.97
C ALA A 97 -7.54 0.31 3.37
N ARG A 98 -6.78 1.11 4.12
CA ARG A 98 -7.26 1.69 5.36
C ARG A 98 -8.18 2.86 5.05
N ILE A 99 -9.40 2.81 5.58
CA ILE A 99 -10.41 3.87 5.41
C ILE A 99 -10.93 4.24 6.79
N ARG A 100 -10.73 5.50 7.19
CA ARG A 100 -11.11 6.01 8.50
C ARG A 100 -12.42 6.78 8.46
N ASP A 101 -12.66 7.49 7.36
CA ASP A 101 -13.87 8.28 7.21
C ASP A 101 -15.09 7.37 7.05
N SER A 102 -16.02 7.53 7.99
CA SER A 102 -17.26 6.77 8.03
C SER A 102 -18.18 7.07 6.84
N GLU A 103 -18.05 8.23 6.19
CA GLU A 103 -18.85 8.57 5.01
C GLU A 103 -18.48 7.68 3.82
N TYR A 104 -17.18 7.47 3.58
CA TYR A 104 -16.73 6.51 2.56
C TYR A 104 -17.26 5.09 2.87
N LEU A 105 -17.17 4.66 4.13
CA LEU A 105 -17.66 3.33 4.55
C LEU A 105 -19.16 3.14 4.34
N ARG A 106 -19.98 4.15 4.63
CA ARG A 106 -21.45 4.10 4.42
C ARG A 106 -21.80 3.94 2.94
N GLU A 107 -21.04 4.62 2.09
CA GLU A 107 -21.25 4.66 0.64
C GLU A 107 -20.45 3.57 -0.11
N LYS A 108 -19.87 2.59 0.59
CA LYS A 108 -19.03 1.51 0.00
C LYS A 108 -19.65 0.82 -1.22
N ARG A 109 -20.97 0.65 -1.24
CA ARG A 109 -21.70 0.03 -2.37
C ARG A 109 -21.83 0.95 -3.60
N ASN A 110 -21.78 2.26 -3.38
CA ASN A 110 -21.98 3.30 -4.38
C ASN A 110 -20.64 3.75 -4.98
N TYR A 111 -19.54 3.65 -4.24
CA TYR A 111 -18.19 3.91 -4.77
C TYR A 111 -17.62 2.72 -5.55
N SER A 112 -17.51 2.87 -6.87
CA SER A 112 -16.81 1.92 -7.76
C SER A 112 -15.39 1.59 -7.25
N MET A 113 -14.68 2.61 -6.78
CA MET A 113 -13.31 2.50 -6.26
C MET A 113 -13.19 1.54 -5.07
N MET A 114 -14.17 1.56 -4.16
CA MET A 114 -14.17 0.70 -2.97
C MET A 114 -14.57 -0.74 -3.26
N LYS A 115 -15.24 -1.02 -4.38
CA LYS A 115 -15.45 -2.41 -4.84
C LYS A 115 -14.16 -3.08 -5.27
N MET A 116 -13.14 -2.29 -5.61
CA MET A 116 -11.86 -2.79 -6.09
C MET A 116 -10.91 -3.13 -4.94
N CYS A 117 -11.02 -2.47 -3.78
CA CYS A 117 -10.33 -2.98 -2.58
C CYS A 117 -11.06 -4.23 -2.07
N LEU A 118 -10.34 -5.34 -1.94
CA LEU A 118 -10.87 -6.61 -1.41
C LEU A 118 -11.24 -6.51 0.07
N SER A 119 -10.58 -5.64 0.82
CA SER A 119 -10.86 -5.41 2.23
C SER A 119 -10.52 -3.99 2.65
N THR A 120 -11.19 -3.52 3.70
CA THR A 120 -10.97 -2.23 4.34
C THR A 120 -10.64 -2.46 5.80
N ILE A 121 -9.53 -1.92 6.28
CA ILE A 121 -9.02 -2.06 7.67
C ILE A 121 -8.89 -0.72 8.39
#